data_AF-A0AAV0DUZ2-F1
#
_entry.id   AF-A0AAV0DUZ2-F1
#
_cell.length_a   1.000
_cell.length_b   1.000
_cell.length_c   1.000
_cell.angle_alpha   90.00
_cell.angle_beta   90.00
_cell.angle_gamma   90.00
#
_symmetry.space_group_name_H-M   'P 1'
#
loop_
_entity.id
_entity.type
_entity.pdbx_description
1 polymer ?
#
loop_
_entity_poly.entity_id
_entity_poly.type
_entity_poly.pdbx_seq_one_letter_code
_entity_poly.pdbx_strand_id
1 'polypeptide(L)'
;MAGGEEYLGGGVGDIYGEDSATEHLSITPWTFSVASGYSLMRDPHYNKGLAFSDQERDAYYLRGLLPPAVMSQELQEKKLMHNLRQYEIPLQRYMAMMDLQ
;
A
#
# COMPACT_ATOMS: atom_id res chain seq x y z
N MET A 1 28.24 25.88 -14.49
CA MET A 1 26.93 25.84 -13.80
C MET A 1 26.87 24.51 -13.09
N ALA A 2 27.14 24.55 -11.78
CA ALA A 2 27.15 23.38 -10.91
C ALA A 2 25.71 23.05 -10.50
N GLY A 3 25.28 21.81 -10.74
CA GLY A 3 24.08 21.26 -10.13
C GLY A 3 24.49 20.52 -8.86
N GLY A 4 24.14 21.07 -7.71
CA GLY A 4 24.27 20.41 -6.42
C GLY A 4 23.03 19.57 -6.15
N GLU A 5 23.21 18.27 -5.95
CA GLU A 5 22.23 17.42 -5.27
C GLU A 5 22.68 17.29 -3.81
N GLU A 6 22.06 18.07 -2.93
CA GLU A 6 22.22 17.94 -1.48
C GLU A 6 21.40 16.73 -1.01
N TYR A 7 22.11 15.69 -0.58
CA TYR A 7 21.53 14.52 0.07
C TYR A 7 21.06 14.90 1.49
N LEU A 8 19.76 14.78 1.73
CA LEU A 8 19.18 14.86 3.08
C LEU A 8 19.52 13.59 3.86
N GLY A 9 20.67 13.60 4.54
CA GLY A 9 21.09 12.57 5.48
C GLY A 9 21.70 13.21 6.71
N GLY A 10 20.86 13.68 7.62
CA GLY A 10 21.28 14.24 8.90
C GLY A 10 21.76 13.14 9.85
N GLY A 11 23.05 13.15 10.16
CA GLY A 11 23.65 12.45 11.30
C GLY A 11 24.66 13.38 11.96
N VAL A 12 24.53 13.62 13.27
CA VAL A 12 25.51 14.37 14.05
C VAL A 12 26.72 13.47 14.23
N GLY A 13 27.84 13.76 13.57
CA GLY A 13 29.05 12.94 13.64
C GLY A 13 29.59 12.86 15.07
N ASP A 14 29.60 11.66 15.63
CA ASP A 14 30.24 11.35 16.90
C ASP A 14 31.73 11.00 16.71
N ILE A 15 32.51 11.29 17.75
CA ILE A 15 33.98 11.39 17.75
C ILE A 15 34.72 10.08 17.45
N TYR A 16 34.01 8.96 17.45
CA TYR A 16 34.55 7.65 17.14
C TYR A 16 34.12 7.29 15.72
N GLY A 17 35.01 7.47 14.74
CA GLY A 17 34.75 7.29 13.31
C GLY A 17 34.30 5.88 12.91
N GLU A 18 33.06 5.55 13.24
CA GLU A 18 32.34 4.35 12.80
C GLU A 18 31.52 4.59 11.52
N ASP A 19 31.73 5.71 10.81
CA ASP A 19 31.06 5.95 9.51
C ASP A 19 31.42 4.89 8.46
N SER A 20 32.60 4.28 8.57
CA SER A 20 33.13 3.29 7.62
C SER A 20 32.44 1.91 7.65
N ALA A 21 31.62 1.61 8.67
CA ALA A 21 30.90 0.34 8.76
C ALA A 21 29.63 0.29 7.88
N THR A 22 29.11 1.46 7.48
CA THR A 22 27.87 1.62 6.71
C THR A 22 28.10 1.82 5.21
N GLU A 23 29.33 2.15 4.79
CA GLU A 23 29.69 2.50 3.40
C GLU A 23 29.57 1.34 2.41
N HIS A 24 29.64 0.09 2.89
CA HIS A 24 29.59 -1.11 2.04
C HIS A 24 28.22 -1.79 2.01
N LEU A 25 27.20 -1.20 2.66
CA LEU A 25 25.84 -1.67 2.56
C LEU A 25 25.32 -1.36 1.16
N SER A 26 25.11 -2.41 0.37
CA SER A 26 24.46 -2.29 -0.93
C SER A 26 23.02 -1.80 -0.74
N ILE A 27 22.83 -0.49 -0.85
CA ILE A 27 21.50 0.12 -0.86
C ILE A 27 20.77 -0.43 -2.08
N THR A 28 19.59 -1.02 -1.89
CA THR A 28 18.72 -1.36 -3.01
C THR A 28 18.25 -0.05 -3.66
N PRO A 29 18.54 0.21 -4.94
CA PRO A 29 18.05 1.41 -5.60
C PRO A 29 16.54 1.25 -5.82
N TRP A 30 15.75 1.70 -4.85
CA TRP A 30 14.29 1.69 -4.94
C TRP A 30 13.86 2.55 -6.14
N THR A 31 13.10 1.94 -7.05
CA THR A 31 12.50 2.66 -8.17
C THR A 31 11.03 2.91 -7.84
N PHE A 32 10.68 4.19 -7.71
CA PHE A 32 9.29 4.60 -7.51
C PHE A 32 8.61 4.72 -8.88
N SER A 33 7.49 4.04 -9.06
CA SER A 33 6.64 4.17 -10.24
C SER A 33 5.19 4.36 -9.80
N VAL A 34 4.40 5.07 -10.62
CA VAL A 34 2.98 5.27 -10.32
C VAL A 34 2.26 3.94 -10.47
N ALA A 35 1.77 3.39 -9.36
CA ALA A 35 0.98 2.16 -9.37
C ALA A 35 -0.33 2.40 -10.14
N SER A 36 -0.55 1.59 -11.19
CA SER A 36 -1.76 1.62 -12.02
C SER A 36 -2.23 0.20 -12.32
N GLY A 37 -3.51 0.07 -12.68
CA GLY A 37 -4.13 -1.21 -13.01
C GLY A 37 -3.93 -2.26 -11.91
N TYR A 38 -3.42 -3.42 -12.31
CA TYR A 38 -3.22 -4.56 -11.42
C TYR A 38 -2.17 -4.33 -10.31
N SER A 39 -1.16 -3.49 -10.56
CA SER A 39 -0.14 -3.14 -9.56
C SER A 39 -0.74 -2.35 -8.40
N LEU A 40 -1.73 -1.49 -8.68
CA LEU A 40 -2.47 -0.75 -7.66
C LEU A 40 -3.40 -1.65 -6.85
N MET A 41 -4.01 -2.66 -7.48
CA MET A 41 -4.89 -3.62 -6.79
C MET A 41 -4.13 -4.61 -5.89
N ARG A 42 -2.84 -4.83 -6.14
CA ARG A 42 -2.01 -5.75 -5.36
C ARG A 42 -1.34 -5.10 -4.15
N ASP A 43 -1.30 -3.78 -4.08
CA ASP A 43 -0.76 -3.09 -2.92
C ASP A 43 -1.86 -2.88 -1.88
N PRO A 44 -1.83 -3.58 -0.72
CA PRO A 44 -2.85 -3.44 0.31
C PRO A 44 -2.95 -2.00 0.85
N HIS A 45 -1.89 -1.19 0.77
CA HIS A 45 -1.92 0.20 1.23
C HIS A 45 -2.73 1.12 0.32
N TYR A 46 -2.80 0.82 -0.98
CA TYR A 46 -3.49 1.64 -1.97
C TYR A 46 -4.75 1.00 -2.56
N ASN A 47 -5.00 -0.28 -2.26
CA ASN A 47 -6.16 -0.99 -2.73
C ASN A 47 -7.42 -0.59 -1.94
N LYS A 48 -8.25 0.27 -2.54
CA LYS A 48 -9.56 0.65 -2.00
C LYS A 48 -10.69 -0.33 -2.40
N GLY A 49 -10.38 -1.43 -3.08
CA GLY A 49 -11.36 -2.42 -3.53
C GLY A 49 -12.47 -1.80 -4.38
N LEU A 50 -13.73 -1.94 -3.97
CA LEU A 50 -14.88 -1.35 -4.66
C LEU A 50 -15.14 0.12 -4.31
N ALA A 51 -14.35 0.71 -3.42
CA ALA A 51 -14.49 2.11 -3.00
C ALA A 51 -13.78 3.08 -3.95
N PHE A 52 -13.07 2.60 -4.98
CA PHE A 52 -12.60 3.46 -6.05
C PHE A 52 -13.80 4.14 -6.73
N SER A 53 -13.77 5.47 -6.75
CA SER A 53 -14.72 6.30 -7.49
C SER A 53 -14.57 6.11 -9.00
N ASP A 54 -15.59 6.45 -9.78
CA ASP A 54 -15.54 6.32 -11.24
C ASP A 54 -14.39 7.14 -11.86
N GLN A 55 -14.09 8.32 -11.30
CA GLN A 55 -12.98 9.16 -11.74
C GLN A 55 -11.62 8.50 -11.47
N GLU A 56 -11.44 7.90 -10.28
CA GLU A 56 -10.21 7.15 -9.95
C GLU A 56 -10.08 5.90 -10.82
N ARG A 57 -11.18 5.21 -11.13
CA ARG A 57 -11.15 4.02 -12.00
C ARG A 57 -10.72 4.35 -13.43
N ASP A 58 -11.15 5.49 -13.94
CA ASP A 58 -10.71 5.99 -15.25
C ASP A 58 -9.24 6.47 -15.21
N ALA A 59 -8.82 7.14 -14.13
CA ALA A 59 -7.45 7.64 -13.99
C ALA A 59 -6.40 6.53 -13.76
N TYR A 60 -6.74 5.47 -13.03
CA TYR A 60 -5.84 4.37 -12.68
C TYR A 60 -5.99 3.14 -13.60
N TYR A 61 -6.71 3.26 -14.72
CA TYR A 61 -6.94 2.17 -15.68
C TYR A 61 -7.56 0.91 -15.05
N LEU A 62 -8.53 1.10 -14.14
CA LEU A 62 -9.25 0.02 -13.45
C LEU A 62 -10.58 -0.33 -14.12
N ARG A 63 -10.99 0.45 -15.15
CA ARG A 63 -12.25 0.22 -15.88
C ARG A 63 -12.21 -1.14 -16.59
N GLY A 64 -13.12 -2.04 -16.19
CA GLY A 64 -13.20 -3.42 -16.69
C GLY A 64 -12.61 -4.49 -15.75
N LEU A 65 -11.78 -4.10 -14.77
CA LEU A 65 -11.24 -5.02 -13.75
C LEU A 65 -12.15 -5.14 -12.53
N LEU A 66 -12.92 -4.10 -12.24
CA LEU A 66 -13.87 -4.04 -11.12
C LEU A 66 -15.31 -3.99 -11.64
N PRO A 67 -16.26 -4.64 -10.94
CA PRO A 67 -17.67 -4.51 -11.27
C PRO A 67 -18.14 -3.05 -11.14
N PRO A 68 -19.18 -2.63 -11.88
CA PRO A 68 -19.60 -1.22 -11.95
C PRO A 68 -20.17 -0.67 -10.64
N ALA A 69 -20.35 -1.52 -9.62
CA ALA A 69 -20.78 -1.07 -8.30
C ALA A 69 -19.65 -0.30 -7.59
N VAL A 70 -19.94 0.93 -7.19
CA VAL A 70 -19.12 1.72 -6.26
C VAL A 70 -19.72 1.52 -4.86
N MET A 71 -18.95 0.92 -3.95
CA MET A 71 -19.38 0.70 -2.57
C MET A 71 -18.58 1.62 -1.65
N SER A 72 -19.26 2.46 -0.87
CA SER A 72 -18.59 3.28 0.14
C SER A 72 -17.92 2.41 1.20
N GLN A 73 -16.93 2.97 1.88
CA GLN A 73 -16.17 2.27 2.92
C GLN A 73 -17.09 1.73 4.03
N GLU A 74 -18.06 2.53 4.47
CA GLU A 74 -19.00 2.14 5.53
C GLU A 74 -19.88 0.96 5.10
N LEU A 75 -20.25 0.91 3.81
CA LEU A 75 -21.04 -0.20 3.27
C LEU A 75 -20.21 -1.48 3.19
N GLN A 76 -18.92 -1.38 2.84
CA GLN A 76 -18.00 -2.51 2.83
C GLN A 76 -17.78 -3.05 4.25
N GLU A 77 -17.52 -2.17 5.22
CA GLU A 77 -17.38 -2.53 6.63
C GLU A 77 -18.64 -3.22 7.16
N LYS A 78 -19.84 -2.68 6.85
CA LYS A 78 -21.11 -3.28 7.27
C LYS A 78 -21.31 -4.67 6.69
N LYS A 79 -20.98 -4.87 5.40
CA LYS A 79 -21.09 -6.17 4.72
C LYS A 79 -20.10 -7.17 5.30
N LEU A 80 -18.86 -6.75 5.55
CA LEU A 80 -17.84 -7.58 6.18
C LEU A 80 -18.24 -7.98 7.60
N MET A 81 -18.67 -7.04 8.43
CA MET A 81 -19.12 -7.31 9.80
C MET A 81 -20.34 -8.23 9.84
N HIS A 82 -21.23 -8.13 8.86
CA HIS A 82 -22.33 -9.08 8.70
C HIS A 82 -21.79 -10.49 8.43
N ASN A 83 -20.89 -10.65 7.46
CA ASN A 83 -20.27 -11.95 7.13
C ASN A 83 -19.49 -12.54 8.31
N LEU A 84 -18.70 -11.72 9.02
CA LEU A 84 -17.91 -12.13 10.19
C LEU A 84 -18.79 -12.72 11.30
N ARG A 85 -19.97 -12.13 11.52
CA ARG A 85 -20.94 -12.60 12.52
C ARG A 85 -21.62 -13.92 12.11
N GLN A 86 -21.69 -14.23 10.82
CA GLN A 86 -22.28 -15.48 10.32
C GLN A 86 -21.33 -16.68 10.45
N TYR A 87 -20.00 -16.47 10.54
CA TYR A 87 -19.09 -17.60 10.75
C TYR A 87 -19.28 -18.20 12.14
N GLU A 88 -19.52 -19.51 12.19
CA GLU A 88 -19.66 -20.25 13.45
C GLU A 88 -18.28 -20.64 14.03
N ILE A 89 -17.28 -20.84 13.16
CA ILE A 89 -15.96 -21.33 13.55
C ILE A 89 -15.02 -20.14 13.79
N PRO A 90 -14.40 -20.01 15.00
CA PRO A 90 -13.48 -18.91 15.31
C PRO A 90 -12.28 -18.79 14.36
N LEU A 91 -11.75 -19.92 13.86
CA LEU A 91 -10.65 -19.94 12.90
C LEU A 91 -11.03 -19.28 11.56
N GLN A 92 -12.26 -19.47 11.10
CA GLN A 92 -12.74 -18.84 9.86
C GLN A 92 -12.84 -17.31 10.00
N ARG A 93 -13.24 -16.82 11.18
CA ARG A 93 -13.20 -15.39 11.49
C ARG A 93 -11.78 -14.85 11.46
N TYR A 94 -10.83 -15.60 12.03
CA TYR A 94 -9.42 -15.21 12.02
C TYR A 94 -8.85 -15.14 10.60
N MET A 95 -9.09 -16.16 9.77
CA MET A 95 -8.65 -16.16 8.36
C MET A 95 -9.25 -14.97 7.60
N ALA A 96 -10.56 -14.72 7.74
CA ALA A 96 -11.22 -13.59 7.08
C ALA A 96 -10.71 -12.21 7.55
N MET A 97 -10.25 -12.09 8.80
CA MET A 97 -9.62 -10.85 9.30
C MET A 97 -8.18 -10.70 8.79
N MET A 98 -7.43 -11.79 8.66
CA MET A 98 -6.06 -11.78 8.15
C MET A 98 -6.01 -11.49 6.65
N ASP A 99 -6.97 -11.98 5.87
CA ASP A 99 -7.06 -11.70 4.43
C ASP A 99 -7.39 -10.22 4.12
N LEU A 100 -7.85 -9.46 5.12
CA LEU A 100 -8.20 -8.03 4.99
C LEU A 100 -7.04 -7.08 5.33
N GLN A 101 -6.03 -7.56 6.07
CA GLN A 101 -4.91 -6.76 6.57
C GLN A 101 -3.84 -6.56 5.50
#